data_AF-H2Y4K4-F1
#
_entry.id   AF-H2Y4K4-F1
#
_cell.length_a   1.000
_cell.length_b   1.000
_cell.length_c   1.000
_cell.angle_alpha   90.00
_cell.angle_beta   90.00
_cell.angle_gamma   90.00
#
_symmetry.space_group_name_H-M   'P 1'
#
loop_
_entity.id
_entity.type
_entity.pdbx_description
1 polymer ?
#
loop_
_entity_poly.entity_id
_entity_poly.type
_entity_poly.pdbx_seq_one_letter_code
_entity_poly.pdbx_strand_id
1 'polypeptide(L)'
;MWAHSLNVEDYQALIDRGWRRSGCYCYKPTMNKTCCPLYTLRCDTQKFNLTKSKKKVAKRMRQFLVSGGQNDLDKWKTHCERSRNDEENPTTSEPKDPIPCGAEPSINLSKTSNSSIEIKEEPGQP
;
A
#
# COMPACT_ATOMS: atom_id res chain seq x y z
N MET A 1 -26.73 -9.86 -15.74
CA MET A 1 -27.95 -9.83 -14.88
C MET A 1 -28.41 -8.38 -14.78
N TRP A 2 -29.71 -8.11 -14.85
CA TRP A 2 -30.25 -6.76 -14.70
C TRP A 2 -31.00 -6.64 -13.37
N ALA A 3 -30.72 -5.58 -12.60
CA ALA A 3 -31.33 -5.33 -11.29
C ALA A 3 -31.67 -3.84 -11.14
N HIS A 4 -32.97 -3.53 -11.23
CA HIS A 4 -33.51 -2.17 -11.03
C HIS A 4 -33.36 -1.73 -9.58
N SER A 5 -33.68 -2.61 -8.64
CA SER A 5 -33.49 -2.44 -7.20
C SER A 5 -32.73 -3.64 -6.64
N LEU A 6 -31.82 -3.39 -5.70
CA LEU A 6 -31.03 -4.42 -5.04
C LEU A 6 -30.86 -4.03 -3.58
N ASN A 7 -31.14 -4.97 -2.69
CA ASN A 7 -30.96 -4.73 -1.27
C ASN A 7 -29.46 -4.68 -0.90
N VAL A 8 -29.13 -3.99 0.19
CA VAL A 8 -27.72 -3.76 0.57
C VAL A 8 -27.02 -5.07 0.90
N GLU A 9 -27.70 -5.97 1.61
CA GLU A 9 -27.19 -7.28 2.01
C GLU A 9 -26.92 -8.18 0.79
N ASP A 10 -27.84 -8.16 -0.18
CA ASP A 10 -27.68 -8.93 -1.42
C ASP A 10 -26.55 -8.37 -2.27
N TYR A 11 -26.40 -7.04 -2.32
CA TYR A 11 -25.29 -6.41 -3.00
C TYR A 11 -23.95 -6.78 -2.37
N GLN A 12 -23.90 -6.82 -1.03
CA GLN A 12 -22.72 -7.27 -0.31
C GLN A 12 -22.35 -8.72 -0.68
N ALA A 13 -23.32 -9.63 -0.67
CA ALA A 13 -23.11 -11.03 -1.04
C ALA A 13 -22.71 -11.21 -2.52
N LEU A 14 -23.19 -10.33 -3.41
CA LEU A 14 -22.78 -10.31 -4.82
C LEU A 14 -21.33 -9.85 -4.96
N ILE A 15 -20.97 -8.75 -4.33
CA ILE A 15 -19.61 -8.21 -4.31
C ILE A 15 -18.61 -9.25 -3.79
N ASP A 16 -18.94 -9.92 -2.68
CA ASP A 16 -18.06 -10.92 -2.04
C ASP A 16 -17.86 -12.17 -2.92
N ARG A 17 -18.77 -12.43 -3.86
CA ARG A 17 -18.65 -13.49 -4.89
C ARG A 17 -18.03 -13.01 -6.20
N GLY A 18 -17.57 -11.76 -6.25
CA GLY A 18 -16.88 -11.16 -7.38
C GLY A 18 -17.79 -10.50 -8.43
N TRP A 19 -19.05 -10.20 -8.11
CA TRP A 19 -19.92 -9.44 -9.01
C TRP A 19 -19.65 -7.94 -8.91
N ARG A 20 -19.87 -7.23 -10.03
CA ARG A 20 -19.73 -5.78 -10.18
C ARG A 20 -21.01 -5.21 -10.80
N ARG A 21 -21.29 -3.93 -10.50
CA ARG A 21 -22.51 -3.23 -10.95
C ARG A 21 -22.15 -1.93 -11.65
N SER A 22 -22.71 -1.73 -12.85
CA SER A 22 -22.66 -0.50 -13.62
C SER A 22 -24.09 -0.09 -13.94
N GLY A 23 -24.61 0.93 -13.26
CA GLY A 23 -26.04 1.27 -13.35
C GLY A 23 -26.93 0.12 -12.86
N CYS A 24 -27.91 -0.30 -13.66
CA CYS A 24 -28.75 -1.47 -13.36
C CYS A 24 -28.15 -2.80 -13.83
N TYR A 25 -26.98 -2.78 -14.46
CA TYR A 25 -26.34 -3.98 -14.99
C TYR A 25 -25.34 -4.58 -13.99
N CYS A 26 -25.58 -5.82 -13.59
CA CYS A 26 -24.71 -6.61 -12.74
C CYS A 26 -24.02 -7.71 -13.56
N TYR A 27 -22.70 -7.82 -13.44
CA TYR A 27 -21.88 -8.78 -14.18
C TYR A 27 -20.77 -9.35 -13.30
N LYS A 28 -20.29 -10.54 -13.65
CA LYS A 28 -19.15 -11.17 -12.98
C LYS A 28 -17.96 -11.19 -13.95
N PRO A 29 -16.94 -10.32 -13.76
CA PRO A 29 -15.74 -10.37 -14.59
C PRO A 29 -15.04 -11.73 -14.43
N THR A 30 -14.38 -12.18 -15.50
CA THR A 30 -13.59 -13.42 -15.45
C THR A 30 -12.24 -13.12 -14.79
N MET A 31 -12.20 -13.26 -13.47
CA MET A 31 -11.06 -12.89 -12.62
C MET A 31 -9.73 -13.54 -13.03
N ASN A 32 -9.79 -14.75 -13.60
CA ASN A 32 -8.62 -15.51 -14.04
C ASN A 32 -8.06 -15.04 -15.39
N LYS A 33 -8.80 -14.22 -16.14
CA LYS A 33 -8.40 -13.70 -17.45
C LYS A 33 -8.01 -12.22 -17.40
N THR A 34 -8.49 -11.49 -16.40
CA THR A 34 -8.15 -10.07 -16.20
C THR A 34 -6.79 -9.94 -15.53
N CYS A 35 -5.95 -9.04 -16.02
CA CYS A 35 -4.63 -8.75 -15.44
C CYS A 35 -4.68 -8.30 -13.98
N CYS A 36 -5.78 -7.67 -13.57
CA CYS A 36 -6.02 -7.22 -12.19
C CYS A 36 -7.32 -7.85 -11.68
N PRO A 37 -7.26 -8.91 -10.86
CA PRO A 37 -8.44 -9.46 -10.23
C PRO A 37 -9.13 -8.40 -9.36
N LEU A 38 -10.41 -8.17 -9.61
CA LEU A 38 -11.26 -7.27 -8.85
C LEU A 38 -11.68 -7.86 -7.50
N TYR A 39 -10.73 -8.21 -6.64
CA TYR A 39 -11.03 -8.62 -5.26
C TYR A 39 -11.48 -7.42 -4.43
N THR A 40 -12.39 -7.67 -3.51
CA THR A 40 -12.84 -6.66 -2.57
C THR A 40 -11.89 -6.61 -1.40
N LEU A 41 -11.12 -5.53 -1.33
CA LEU A 41 -10.23 -5.26 -0.19
C LEU A 41 -11.09 -4.79 1.00
N ARG A 42 -11.87 -5.71 1.57
CA ARG A 42 -12.69 -5.44 2.77
C ARG A 42 -11.91 -5.87 4.00
N CYS A 43 -11.59 -4.90 4.86
CA CYS A 43 -11.10 -5.16 6.20
C CYS A 43 -12.31 -5.31 7.14
N ASP A 44 -12.52 -6.50 7.70
CA ASP A 44 -13.51 -6.70 8.75
C ASP A 44 -13.02 -6.06 10.04
N THR A 45 -13.62 -4.93 10.44
CA THR A 45 -13.23 -4.15 11.61
C THR A 45 -13.38 -4.93 12.92
N GLN A 46 -14.33 -5.86 13.00
CA GLN A 46 -14.56 -6.67 14.20
C GLN A 46 -13.49 -7.75 14.37
N LYS A 47 -12.95 -8.27 13.26
CA LYS A 47 -11.91 -9.30 13.25
C LYS A 47 -10.49 -8.73 13.12
N PHE A 48 -10.37 -7.42 12.88
CA PHE A 48 -9.09 -6.77 12.63
C PHE A 48 -8.23 -6.71 13.90
N ASN A 49 -7.18 -7.52 13.91
CA ASN A 49 -6.18 -7.54 14.97
C ASN A 49 -4.90 -6.84 14.51
N LEU A 50 -4.52 -5.77 15.23
CA LEU A 50 -3.31 -5.02 14.93
C LEU A 50 -2.05 -5.87 15.19
N THR A 51 -1.26 -6.13 14.14
CA THR A 51 0.06 -6.76 14.26
C THR A 51 1.07 -5.82 14.94
N LYS A 52 2.17 -6.38 15.48
CA LYS A 52 3.23 -5.59 16.14
C LYS A 52 3.75 -4.44 15.26
N SER A 53 3.93 -4.71 13.96
CA SER A 53 4.32 -3.69 12.97
C SER A 53 3.30 -2.57 12.83
N LYS A 54 2.02 -2.90 12.71
CA LYS A 54 0.92 -1.92 12.60
C LYS A 54 0.79 -1.06 13.86
N LYS A 55 0.90 -1.69 15.04
CA LYS A 55 0.94 -0.96 16.34
C LYS A 55 2.11 0.02 16.40
N LYS A 56 3.29 -0.36 15.89
CA LYS A 56 4.48 0.52 15.84
C LYS A 56 4.25 1.73 14.93
N VAL A 57 3.55 1.57 13.82
CA VAL A 57 3.19 2.70 12.93
C VAL A 57 2.18 3.63 13.61
N ALA A 58 1.12 3.07 14.21
CA ALA A 58 0.13 3.86 14.95
C ALA A 58 0.75 4.65 16.11
N LYS A 59 1.72 4.05 16.82
CA LYS A 59 2.48 4.74 17.87
C LYS A 59 3.29 5.90 17.32
N ARG A 60 4.02 5.70 16.23
CA ARG A 60 4.79 6.78 15.56
C ARG A 60 3.89 7.91 15.10
N MET A 61 2.75 7.60 14.48
CA MET A 61 1.78 8.61 14.08
C MET A 61 1.26 9.41 15.27
N ARG A 62 0.91 8.74 16.37
CA ARG A 62 0.48 9.43 17.60
C ARG A 62 1.58 10.34 18.14
N GLN A 63 2.82 9.85 18.20
CA GLN A 63 3.96 10.64 18.68
C GLN A 63 4.19 11.85 17.78
N PHE A 64 4.11 11.68 16.46
CA PHE A 64 4.22 12.77 15.50
C PHE A 64 3.18 13.86 15.75
N LEU A 65 1.91 13.50 15.98
CA LEU A 65 0.85 14.47 16.26
C LEU A 65 1.05 15.23 17.58
N VAL A 66 1.67 14.60 18.59
CA VAL A 66 1.91 15.22 19.89
C VAL A 66 3.19 16.07 19.90
N SER A 67 4.26 15.60 19.25
CA SER A 67 5.60 16.20 19.33
C SER A 67 6.08 16.85 18.04
N GLY A 68 5.22 16.99 17.03
CA GLY A 68 5.58 17.56 15.72
C GLY A 68 6.70 16.81 14.98
N GLY A 69 6.93 15.53 15.30
CA GLY A 69 8.02 14.73 14.70
C GLY A 69 9.41 14.91 15.32
N GLN A 70 9.56 15.76 16.35
CA GLN A 70 10.85 16.02 16.99
C GLN A 70 11.52 14.75 17.54
N ASN A 71 10.74 13.83 18.12
CA ASN A 71 11.23 12.56 18.68
C ASN A 71 11.86 11.63 17.63
N ASP A 72 11.34 11.59 16.40
CA ASP A 72 11.91 10.77 15.33
C ASP A 72 13.20 11.40 14.79
N LEU A 73 13.28 12.75 14.76
CA LEU A 73 14.49 13.50 14.41
C LEU A 73 15.59 13.31 15.45
N ASP A 74 15.28 13.38 16.74
CA ASP A 74 16.25 13.21 17.82
C ASP A 74 16.78 11.78 17.88
N LYS A 75 15.93 10.79 17.58
CA LYS A 75 16.34 9.39 17.44
C LYS A 75 17.26 9.16 16.24
N TRP A 76 17.00 9.84 15.12
CA TRP A 76 17.88 9.80 13.95
C TRP A 76 19.23 10.44 14.25
N LYS A 77 19.24 11.62 14.89
CA LYS A 77 20.47 12.30 15.34
C LYS A 77 21.31 11.42 16.25
N THR A 78 20.71 10.82 17.27
CA THR A 78 21.43 9.91 18.19
C THR A 78 21.95 8.65 17.51
N HIS A 79 21.25 8.10 16.50
CA HIS A 79 21.76 7.00 15.70
C HIS A 79 22.99 7.42 14.88
N CYS A 80 22.94 8.58 14.20
CA CYS A 80 24.08 9.11 13.44
C CYS A 80 25.27 9.49 14.32
N GLU A 81 25.04 10.00 15.54
CA GLU A 81 26.10 10.30 16.50
C GLU A 81 26.74 9.04 17.06
N ARG A 82 25.96 8.00 17.38
CA ARG A 82 26.54 6.71 17.81
C ARG A 82 27.43 6.11 16.74
N SER A 83 26.98 6.09 15.48
CA SER A 83 27.80 5.58 14.36
C SER A 83 29.09 6.37 14.11
N ARG A 84 29.19 7.64 14.53
CA ARG A 84 30.46 8.40 14.47
C ARG A 84 31.44 8.06 15.60
N ASN A 85 30.93 7.70 16.77
CA ASN A 85 31.80 7.42 17.93
C ASN A 85 32.40 6.01 17.91
N ASP A 86 31.89 5.11 17.07
CA ASP A 86 32.48 3.79 16.84
C ASP A 86 33.67 3.83 15.85
N GLU A 87 33.94 4.99 15.21
CA GLU A 87 35.04 5.23 14.25
C GLU A 87 36.20 6.02 14.88
N GLU A 88 36.38 5.97 16.20
CA GLU A 88 37.53 6.56 16.91
C GLU A 88 38.31 5.53 17.76
N ASN A 89 38.25 4.25 17.37
CA ASN A 89 39.14 3.22 17.91
C ASN A 89 39.97 2.60 16.76
N PRO A 90 41.31 2.80 16.73
CA PRO A 90 42.11 2.45 15.57
C PRO A 90 42.35 0.94 15.52
N THR A 91 41.69 0.23 14.62
CA THR A 91 42.23 -1.02 14.07
C THR A 91 41.81 -1.14 12.61
N THR A 92 42.73 -0.76 11.73
CA THR A 92 42.92 -1.21 10.33
C THR A 92 41.76 -1.97 9.67
N SER A 93 41.04 -1.35 8.74
CA SER A 93 40.92 -1.80 7.32
C SER A 93 39.84 -1.02 6.54
N GLU A 94 40.31 -0.41 5.46
CA GLU A 94 39.66 0.08 4.23
C GLU A 94 38.51 1.11 4.25
N PRO A 95 38.54 2.11 3.33
CA PRO A 95 37.52 3.17 3.26
C PRO A 95 36.20 2.65 2.68
N LYS A 96 35.08 2.99 3.30
CA LYS A 96 33.76 2.92 2.66
C LYS A 96 33.26 4.33 2.38
N ASP A 97 32.95 4.57 1.11
CA ASP A 97 32.56 5.85 0.55
C ASP A 97 31.42 6.55 1.31
N PRO A 98 31.39 7.89 1.34
CA PRO A 98 30.34 8.64 2.00
C PRO A 98 29.00 8.47 1.27
N ILE A 99 27.98 8.01 1.98
CA ILE A 99 26.59 8.02 1.48
C ILE A 99 26.11 9.48 1.44
N PRO A 100 25.62 9.98 0.28
CA PRO A 100 25.31 11.39 0.11
C PRO A 100 24.10 11.83 0.94
N CYS A 101 24.25 12.99 1.59
CA CYS A 101 23.14 13.75 2.18
C CYS A 101 22.17 14.18 1.08
N GLY A 102 20.93 13.70 1.14
CA GLY A 102 19.86 14.18 0.27
C GLY A 102 18.92 13.07 -0.19
N ALA A 103 18.15 12.51 0.72
CA ALA A 103 16.96 11.75 0.34
C ALA A 103 15.82 12.14 1.27
N GLU A 104 14.91 12.97 0.76
CA GLU A 104 13.58 13.06 1.35
C GLU A 104 12.97 11.65 1.40
N PRO A 105 12.19 11.30 2.43
CA PRO A 105 11.54 10.01 2.50
C PRO A 105 10.48 9.93 1.39
N SER A 106 10.89 9.41 0.24
CA SER A 106 10.01 9.06 -0.85
C SER A 106 9.07 7.96 -0.36
N ILE A 107 7.81 8.35 -0.24
CA ILE A 107 6.70 7.45 -0.02
C ILE A 107 6.63 6.57 -1.28
N ASN A 108 7.17 5.36 -1.20
CA ASN A 108 7.12 4.41 -2.31
C ASN A 108 5.68 3.94 -2.51
N LEU A 109 4.93 4.65 -3.35
CA LEU A 109 3.76 4.10 -4.02
C LEU A 109 4.29 3.27 -5.19
N SER A 110 4.58 1.99 -4.94
CA SER A 110 4.96 1.05 -5.98
C SER A 110 3.80 0.89 -6.97
N LYS A 111 3.93 1.58 -8.11
CA LYS A 111 3.20 1.27 -9.34
C LYS A 111 3.84 0.02 -9.96
N THR A 112 3.09 -1.06 -10.05
CA THR A 112 3.40 -2.14 -11.00
C THR A 112 2.81 -1.73 -12.34
N SER A 113 3.65 -1.23 -13.24
CA SER A 113 3.30 -1.05 -14.65
C SER A 113 3.89 -2.21 -15.45
N ASN A 114 3.07 -2.85 -16.27
CA ASN A 114 3.44 -3.09 -17.66
C ASN A 114 2.17 -3.47 -18.42
N SER A 115 1.81 -2.66 -19.40
CA SER A 115 1.92 -3.04 -20.81
C SER A 115 1.24 -1.97 -21.66
N SER A 116 2.01 -1.38 -22.56
CA SER A 116 1.46 -0.82 -23.78
C SER A 116 1.36 -1.96 -24.80
N ILE A 117 0.26 -2.03 -25.54
CA ILE A 117 0.21 -2.00 -27.01
C ILE A 117 -1.24 -2.22 -27.46
N GLU A 118 -1.56 -1.53 -28.54
CA GLU A 118 -2.86 -1.08 -29.03
C GLU A 118 -3.86 -2.14 -29.51
N ILE A 119 -5.08 -1.62 -29.52
CA ILE A 119 -6.37 -2.09 -30.00
C ILE A 119 -6.38 -2.24 -31.53
N LYS A 120 -7.11 -3.25 -32.03
CA LYS A 120 -7.95 -3.10 -33.23
C LYS A 120 -9.33 -3.67 -32.98
N GLU A 121 -10.33 -2.80 -33.11
CA GLU A 121 -11.78 -3.07 -33.07
C GLU A 121 -12.27 -3.73 -34.36
N GLU A 122 -13.38 -4.48 -34.28
CA GLU A 122 -14.65 -4.25 -35.01
C GLU A 122 -15.65 -5.41 -34.72
N PRO A 123 -16.96 -5.29 -35.00
CA PRO A 123 -18.05 -5.60 -34.08
C PRO A 123 -18.95 -6.74 -34.59
N GLY A 124 -19.90 -7.18 -33.76
CA GLY A 124 -21.00 -7.99 -34.24
C GLY A 124 -21.75 -8.75 -33.16
N GLN A 125 -22.81 -8.12 -32.64
CA GLN A 125 -24.01 -8.82 -32.14
C GLN A 125 -24.65 -9.66 -33.29
N PRO A 126 -25.61 -10.57 -33.06
CA PRO A 126 -26.84 -10.42 -32.25
C PRO A 126 -26.75 -10.94 -30.82
#